data_AF-A0A3R7EYE5-F1
#
_entry.id   AF-A0A3R7EYE5-F1
#
_cell.length_a   1.000
_cell.length_b   1.000
_cell.length_c   1.000
_cell.angle_alpha   90.00
_cell.angle_beta   90.00
_cell.angle_gamma   90.00
#
_symmetry.space_group_name_H-M   'P 1'
#
loop_
_entity.id
_entity.type
_entity.pdbx_description
1 polymer ?
#
loop_
_entity_poly.entity_id
_entity_poly.type
_entity_poly.pdbx_seq_one_letter_code
_entity_poly.pdbx_strand_id
1 'polypeptide(L)' 'MFHFEGVSGRIKDLERQRDNLLEELKNLDEKLKRGEIDEDTYKKERHRIERNIVEVMDRLAQMHFLAGET' A
#
# COMPACT_ATOMS: atom_id res chain seq x y z
N MET A 1 2.20 -23.68 17.10
CA MET A 1 1.15 -22.68 16.82
C MET A 1 1.82 -21.33 16.69
N PHE A 2 1.76 -20.70 15.52
CA PHE A 2 2.14 -19.29 15.38
C PHE A 2 1.25 -18.47 16.31
N HIS A 3 1.83 -17.57 17.10
CA HIS A 3 1.08 -16.70 18.00
C HIS A 3 0.10 -15.84 17.17
N PHE A 4 -1.19 -16.11 17.32
CA PHE A 4 -2.28 -15.43 16.62
C PHE A 4 -2.25 -13.91 16.84
N GLU A 5 -1.75 -13.46 17.99
CA GLU A 5 -1.54 -12.05 18.32
C GLU A 5 -0.52 -11.35 17.41
N GLY A 6 0.55 -12.05 17.01
CA GLY A 6 1.57 -11.48 16.12
C GLY A 6 1.08 -11.33 14.66
N VAL A 7 0.19 -12.23 14.23
CA VAL A 7 -0.40 -12.21 12.89
C VAL A 7 -1.37 -11.04 12.74
N SER A 8 -2.24 -10.81 13.72
CA SER A 8 -3.20 -9.69 13.70
C SER A 8 -2.51 -8.32 13.73
N GLY A 9 -1.47 -8.14 14.55
CA GLY A 9 -0.68 -6.91 14.56
C GLY A 9 -0.03 -6.64 13.20
N ARG A 10 0.53 -7.67 12.57
CA ARG A 10 1.17 -7.55 11.25
C ARG A 10 0.19 -7.23 10.13
N ILE A 11 -1.03 -7.79 10.16
CA ILE A 11 -2.10 -7.45 9.21
C ILE A 11 -2.44 -5.96 9.34
N LYS A 12 -2.69 -5.46 10.56
CA LYS A 12 -3.00 -4.04 10.80
C LYS A 12 -1.90 -3.10 10.30
N ASP A 13 -0.63 -3.46 10.50
CA ASP A 13 0.49 -2.66 10.00
C ASP A 13 0.53 -2.61 8.47
N LEU A 14 0.19 -3.70 7.81
CA LEU A 14 0.13 -3.77 6.35
C LEU A 14 -1.08 -3.00 5.80
N GLU A 15 -2.24 -3.08 6.45
CA GLU A 15 -3.42 -2.27 6.09
C GLU A 15 -3.12 -0.78 6.20
N ARG A 16 -2.47 -0.35 7.28
CA ARG A 16 -2.05 1.04 7.46
C ARG A 16 -1.06 1.48 6.38
N GLN A 17 -0.13 0.62 5.98
CA GLN A 17 0.79 0.91 4.89
C GLN A 17 0.06 1.07 3.55
N ARG A 18 -0.91 0.20 3.25
CA ARG A 18 -1.77 0.33 2.06
C ARG A 18 -2.49 1.68 2.06
N ASP A 19 -3.11 2.05 3.17
CA ASP A 19 -3.90 3.28 3.26
C ASP A 19 -3.00 4.53 3.10
N ASN A 20 -1.81 4.52 3.69
CA ASN A 20 -0.82 5.58 3.49
C ASN A 20 -0.38 5.69 2.02
N LEU A 21 -0.17 4.57 1.33
CA LEU A 21 0.21 4.57 -0.08
C LEU A 21 -0.93 5.08 -0.98
N LEU A 22 -2.19 4.76 -0.65
CA LEU A 22 -3.35 5.29 -1.36
C LEU A 22 -3.46 6.82 -1.18
N GLU A 23 -3.19 7.31 0.04
CA GLU A 23 -3.14 8.75 0.30
C GLU A 23 -1.95 9.42 -0.40
N GLU A 24 -0.79 8.75 -0.49
CA GLU A 24 0.37 9.24 -1.27
C GLU A 24 0.01 9.38 -2.76
N LEU A 25 -0.68 8.39 -3.33
CA LEU A 25 -1.14 8.41 -4.72
C LEU A 25 -2.12 9.57 -4.97
N LYS A 26 -3.09 9.77 -4.07
CA LYS A 26 -4.03 10.89 -4.17
C LYS A 26 -3.32 12.24 -4.08
N ASN A 27 -2.36 12.38 -3.16
CA ASN A 27 -1.57 13.59 -3.06
C ASN A 27 -0.73 13.83 -4.32
N LEU A 28 -0.20 12.77 -4.94
CA LEU A 28 0.53 12.87 -6.21
C LEU A 28 -0.39 13.39 -7.34
N ASP A 29 -1.63 12.91 -7.43
CA ASP A 29 -2.62 13.42 -8.38
C ASP A 29 -2.92 14.91 -8.18
N GLU A 30 -3.05 15.34 -6.92
CA GLU A 30 -3.26 16.75 -6.61
C GLU A 30 -2.08 17.63 -7.00
N LYS A 31 -0.84 17.16 -6.77
CA LYS A 31 0.38 17.87 -7.18
C LYS A 31 0.44 18.09 -8.69
N LEU A 32 0.09 17.07 -9.48
CA LEU A 32 0.01 17.21 -10.94
C LEU A 32 -1.07 18.23 -11.34
N LYS A 33 -2.26 18.16 -10.73
CA LYS A 33 -3.36 19.11 -11.01
C LYS A 33 -2.99 20.55 -10.65
N ARG A 34 -2.19 20.76 -9.60
CA ARG A 34 -1.66 22.07 -9.20
C ARG A 34 -0.48 22.53 -10.07
N GLY A 35 0.05 21.68 -10.94
CA GLY A 35 1.22 21.97 -11.76
C GLY A 35 2.53 22.00 -10.98
N GLU A 36 2.58 21.39 -9.79
CA GLU A 36 3.79 21.31 -8.94
C GLU A 36 4.79 20.28 -9.47
N ILE A 37 4.32 19.33 -10.28
CA ILE A 37 5.14 18.29 -10.92
C ILE A 37 4.73 18.14 -12.39
N ASP A 38 5.67 17.71 -13.22
CA ASP A 38 5.42 17.38 -14.63
C ASP A 38 4.88 15.94 -14.80
N GLU A 39 4.42 15.61 -16.01
CA GLU A 39 3.87 14.29 -16.32
C GLU A 39 4.86 13.13 -16.21
N ASP A 40 6.15 13.35 -16.52
CA ASP A 40 7.17 12.29 -16.45
C ASP A 40 7.49 11.96 -14.99
N THR A 41 7.65 12.98 -14.16
CA THR A 41 7.77 12.85 -12.71
C THR A 41 6.56 12.15 -12.11
N TYR A 42 5.34 12.57 -12.50
CA TYR A 42 4.11 11.92 -12.07
C TYR A 42 4.07 10.44 -12.45
N LYS A 43 4.38 10.07 -13.70
CA LYS A 43 4.35 8.67 -14.15
C LYS A 43 5.32 7.79 -13.38
N LYS A 44 6.55 8.27 -13.14
CA LYS A 44 7.57 7.54 -12.37
C LYS A 44 7.13 7.31 -10.93
N GLU A 45 6.67 8.35 -10.25
CA GLU A 45 6.23 8.25 -8.85
C GLU A 45 4.96 7.41 -8.72
N ARG A 46 4.00 7.58 -9.63
CA ARG A 46 2.78 6.78 -9.67
C ARG A 46 3.11 5.29 -9.79
N HIS A 47 3.97 4.91 -10.73
CA HIS A 47 4.35 3.50 -10.88
C HIS A 47 5.08 2.95 -9.66
N ARG A 48 5.91 3.75 -8.98
CA ARG A 48 6.54 3.37 -7.72
C ARG A 48 5.50 3.08 -6.63
N ILE A 49 4.53 3.97 -6.47
CA ILE A 49 3.46 3.84 -5.46
C ILE A 49 2.55 2.64 -5.77
N GLU A 50 2.09 2.51 -7.02
CA GLU A 50 1.25 1.38 -7.47
C GLU A 50 1.92 0.03 -7.22
N ARG A 51 3.21 -0.08 -7.53
CA ARG A 51 3.99 -1.30 -7.26
C ARG A 51 4.02 -1.61 -5.76
N ASN A 52 4.28 -0.61 -4.92
CA ASN A 52 4.29 -0.82 -3.47
C ASN A 52 2.92 -1.23 -2.93
N ILE A 53 1.83 -0.68 -3.47
CA ILE A 53 0.46 -1.09 -3.11
C ILE A 53 0.26 -2.57 -3.42
N VAL A 54 0.62 -3.02 -4.63
CA VAL A 54 0.50 -4.43 -5.01
C VAL A 54 1.32 -5.34 -4.09
N GLU A 55 2.55 -4.97 -3.76
CA GLU A 55 3.39 -5.75 -2.85
C GLU A 55 2.83 -5.83 -1.42
N VAL A 56 2.23 -4.75 -0.91
CA VAL A 56 1.56 -4.75 0.40
C VAL A 56 0.29 -5.61 0.36
N MET A 57 -0.50 -5.51 -0.71
CA MET A 57 -1.72 -6.30 -0.88
C MET A 57 -1.43 -7.79 -1.01
N ASP A 58 -0.38 -8.17 -1.73
CA ASP A 58 0.07 -9.56 -1.83
C ASP A 58 0.47 -10.11 -0.46
N ARG A 59 1.23 -9.33 0.33
CA ARG A 59 1.56 -9.70 1.71
C ARG A 59 0.33 -9.82 2.60
N LEU A 60 -0.65 -8.92 2.47
CA LEU A 60 -1.93 -9.03 3.19
C LEU A 60 -2.62 -10.35 2.86
N ALA A 61 -2.74 -10.70 1.58
CA ALA A 61 -3.37 -11.94 1.14
C ALA A 61 -2.65 -13.17 1.75
N GLN A 62 -1.32 -13.18 1.74
CA GLN A 62 -0.54 -14.22 2.39
C GLN A 62 -0.80 -14.30 3.91
N MET A 63 -0.87 -13.15 4.60
CA MET A 63 -1.13 -13.11 6.04
C MET A 63 -2.54 -13.60 6.39
N HIS A 64 -3.57 -13.21 5.63
CA HIS A 64 -4.93 -13.70 5.83
C HIS A 64 -5.03 -15.21 5.59
N PHE A 65 -4.37 -15.72 4.53
CA PHE A 65 -4.28 -17.15 4.28
C PHE A 65 -3.63 -17.91 5.45
N LEU A 66 -2.54 -17.39 6.01
CA LEU A 66 -1.88 -17.98 7.19
C LEU A 66 -2.73 -17.87 8.47
N ALA A 67 -3.59 -16.86 8.57
CA ALA A 67 -4.51 -16.68 9.69
C ALA A 67 -5.71 -17.63 9.65
N GLY A 68 -5.93 -18.31 8.51
CA GLY A 68 -7.12 -19.15 8.30
C GLY A 68 -8.40 -18.35 8.04
N GLU A 69 -8.26 -17.06 7.71
CA GLU A 69 -9.36 -16.21 7.25
C GLU A 69 -9.54 -16.46 5.74
N THR A 70 -10.37 -17.46 5.39
CA THR A 70 -10.82 -17.72 4.00
C THR A 70 -12.20 -17.14 3.76
#